data_AF-A0A7L4XX67-F1
#
_entry.id   AF-A0A7L4XX67-F1
#
_cell.length_a   1.000
_cell.length_b   1.000
_cell.length_c   1.000
_cell.angle_alpha   90.00
_cell.angle_beta   90.00
_cell.angle_gamma   90.00
#
_symmetry.space_group_name_H-M   'P 1'
#
loop_
_entity.id
_entity.type
_entity.pdbx_description
1 polymer ?
#
loop_
_entity_poly.entity_id
_entity_poly.type
_entity_poly.pdbx_seq_one_letter_code
_entity_poly.pdbx_strand_id
1 'polypeptide(L)'
;MSEGVKRCSRRGETKPHEAFASNRAMRDGLQCYCRPCAAAYHQQRQKAKGKNVRPRVEAPHGYKYCRRCGETRPHADWDRNEAASDGLSTRCKACRAIEGRAGHLKRSYGITEAERAEMVSFQMGICTICLAAPAVHVDHCHETGRVRGVLCFNCNSAIGKLGDDPDTLRRAISYLEGHAWKPTLVAPGVYQLPS
;
A
#
# COMPACT_ATOMS: atom_id res chain seq x y z
N MET A 1 53.34 17.78 11.24
CA MET A 1 51.99 18.01 11.81
C MET A 1 51.62 16.75 12.57
N SER A 2 51.66 16.77 13.90
CA SER A 2 51.33 15.60 14.72
C SER A 2 49.83 15.31 14.61
N GLU A 3 49.47 14.22 13.94
CA GLU A 3 48.09 13.73 13.89
C GLU A 3 47.64 13.44 15.32
N GLY A 4 46.70 14.24 15.82
CA GLY A 4 46.13 14.01 17.15
C GLY A 4 45.47 12.64 17.20
N VAL A 5 45.81 11.83 18.21
CA VAL A 5 45.25 10.50 18.41
C VAL A 5 44.44 10.44 19.70
N LYS A 6 43.35 9.69 19.68
CA LYS A 6 42.42 9.51 20.81
C LYS A 6 42.04 8.04 20.96
N ARG A 7 41.91 7.58 22.21
CA ARG A 7 41.45 6.22 22.52
C ARG A 7 39.91 6.14 22.50
N CYS A 8 39.37 5.20 21.74
CA CYS A 8 37.93 4.93 21.72
C CYS A 8 37.50 4.19 23.00
N SER A 9 36.61 4.77 23.80
CA SER A 9 36.17 4.16 25.07
C SER A 9 35.39 2.85 24.92
N ARG A 10 34.89 2.53 23.72
CA ARG A 10 34.12 1.29 23.47
C ARG A 10 34.96 0.10 23.01
N ARG A 11 35.96 0.33 22.15
CA ARG A 11 36.82 -0.74 21.62
C ARG A 11 38.22 -0.74 22.23
N GLY A 12 38.59 0.31 22.98
CA GLY A 12 39.90 0.43 23.61
C GLY A 12 41.05 0.80 22.66
N GLU A 13 40.82 0.82 21.35
CA GLU A 13 41.79 1.16 20.31
C GLU A 13 42.10 2.67 20.24
N THR A 14 43.35 3.03 20.01
CA THR A 14 43.79 4.41 19.70
C THR A 14 43.65 4.67 18.21
N LYS A 15 42.98 5.77 17.84
CA LYS A 15 42.70 6.16 16.45
C LYS A 15 42.99 7.64 16.23
N PRO A 16 43.25 8.07 14.99
CA PRO A 16 43.40 9.49 14.68
C PRO A 16 42.09 10.25 14.95
N HIS A 17 42.20 11.55 15.25
CA HIS A 17 41.06 12.42 15.58
C HIS A 17 39.94 12.41 14.52
N GLU A 18 40.28 12.25 13.23
CA GLU A 18 39.32 12.12 12.13
C GLU A 18 38.36 10.93 12.25
N ALA A 19 38.79 9.87 12.97
CA ALA A 19 37.96 8.71 13.24
C ALA A 19 36.86 9.01 14.27
N PHE A 20 36.85 10.20 14.86
CA PHE A 20 35.86 10.68 15.82
C PHE A 20 35.00 11.78 15.20
N ALA A 21 33.76 11.91 15.67
CA ALA A 21 32.91 13.05 15.32
C ALA A 21 33.14 14.18 16.33
N SER A 22 32.92 15.43 15.92
CA SER A 22 33.02 16.57 16.82
C SER A 22 31.91 16.53 17.90
N ASN A 23 32.27 16.96 19.10
CA ASN A 23 31.35 17.14 20.22
C ASN A 23 31.83 18.29 21.10
N ARG A 24 31.19 19.45 20.97
CA ARG A 24 31.54 20.66 21.72
C ARG A 24 31.36 20.51 23.25
N ALA A 25 30.60 19.53 23.70
CA ALA A 25 30.44 19.25 25.13
C ALA A 25 31.64 18.53 25.76
N MET A 26 32.55 17.97 24.94
CA MET A 26 33.72 17.24 25.42
C MET A 26 34.93 18.17 25.51
N ARG A 27 35.80 17.95 26.50
CA ARG A 27 36.99 18.79 26.74
C ARG A 27 37.91 18.91 25.53
N ASP A 28 38.05 17.82 24.77
CA ASP A 28 38.87 17.75 23.56
C ASP A 28 38.08 17.99 22.27
N GLY A 29 36.81 18.40 22.38
CA GLY A 29 35.94 18.69 21.24
C GLY A 29 35.54 17.47 20.40
N LEU A 30 35.84 16.23 20.85
CA LEU A 30 35.58 15.00 20.09
C LEU A 30 34.74 14.00 20.91
N GLN A 31 33.90 13.23 20.22
CA GLN A 31 33.16 12.12 20.84
C GLN A 31 34.10 11.11 21.54
N CYS A 32 33.62 10.43 22.58
CA CYS A 32 34.38 9.37 23.27
C CYS A 32 34.45 8.06 22.48
N TYR A 33 33.51 7.86 21.55
CA TYR A 33 33.48 6.70 20.65
C TYR A 33 33.92 7.10 19.25
N CYS A 34 34.68 6.24 18.58
CA CYS A 34 34.95 6.39 17.15
C CYS A 34 33.62 6.32 16.36
N ARG A 35 33.59 6.91 15.16
CA ARG A 35 32.40 7.01 14.30
C ARG A 35 31.66 5.67 14.11
N PRO A 36 32.33 4.52 13.88
CA PRO A 36 31.64 3.22 13.82
C PRO A 36 30.97 2.82 15.13
N CYS A 37 31.66 3.00 16.27
CA CYS A 37 31.11 2.67 17.59
C CYS A 37 29.95 3.60 17.98
N ALA A 38 30.06 4.90 17.68
CA ALA A 38 29.00 5.86 17.89
C ALA A 38 27.76 5.52 17.03
N ALA A 39 27.95 5.18 15.75
CA ALA A 39 26.88 4.77 14.86
C ALA A 39 26.18 3.48 15.32
N ALA A 40 26.95 2.47 15.73
CA ALA A 40 26.42 1.21 16.27
C ALA A 40 25.64 1.43 17.57
N TYR A 41 26.18 2.23 18.49
CA TYR A 41 25.50 2.59 19.74
C TYR A 41 24.19 3.35 19.48
N HIS A 42 24.22 4.32 18.56
CA HIS A 42 23.01 5.04 18.16
C HIS A 42 21.96 4.08 17.58
N GLN A 43 22.34 3.18 16.66
CA GLN A 43 21.44 2.19 16.09
C GLN A 43 20.83 1.28 17.17
N GLN A 44 21.62 0.75 18.11
CA GLN A 44 21.13 -0.06 19.23
C GLN A 44 20.09 0.70 20.06
N ARG A 45 20.39 1.97 20.41
CA ARG A 45 19.48 2.81 21.19
C ARG A 45 18.16 3.11 20.46
N GLN A 46 18.19 3.34 19.14
CA GLN A 46 16.96 3.56 18.37
C GLN A 46 16.13 2.28 18.28
N LYS A 47 16.75 1.11 18.09
CA LYS A 47 16.07 -0.20 18.10
C LYS A 47 15.41 -0.48 19.45
N ALA A 48 16.10 -0.21 20.56
CA ALA A 48 15.55 -0.37 21.91
C ALA A 48 14.33 0.54 22.17
N LYS A 49 14.21 1.66 21.45
CA LYS A 49 13.03 2.54 21.46
C LYS A 49 11.92 2.09 20.49
N GLY A 50 12.02 0.90 19.89
CA GLY A 50 11.07 0.40 18.91
C GLY A 50 11.11 1.10 17.55
N LYS A 51 12.11 1.96 17.29
CA LYS A 51 12.20 2.69 16.01
C LYS A 51 12.78 1.80 14.91
N ASN A 52 12.18 1.90 13.73
CA ASN A 52 12.69 1.25 12.53
C ASN A 52 13.98 1.94 12.05
N VAL A 53 15.12 1.27 12.22
CA VAL A 53 16.43 1.79 11.81
C VAL A 53 16.78 1.28 10.42
N ARG A 54 17.08 2.19 9.49
CA ARG A 54 17.54 1.86 8.13
C ARG A 54 18.80 0.96 8.21
N PRO A 55 18.79 -0.22 7.57
CA PRO A 55 20.01 -1.01 7.41
C PRO A 55 20.98 -0.29 6.44
N ARG A 56 22.27 -0.29 6.78
CA ARG A 56 23.33 0.19 5.89
C ARG A 56 23.70 -0.97 4.97
N VAL A 57 23.01 -1.04 3.83
CA VAL A 57 23.32 -1.99 2.77
C VAL A 57 24.05 -1.23 1.69
N GLU A 58 25.28 -1.65 1.39
CA GLU A 58 26.02 -1.15 0.24
C GLU A 58 25.32 -1.67 -1.02
N ALA A 59 24.96 -0.74 -1.92
CA ALA A 59 24.35 -1.07 -3.19
C ALA A 59 25.28 -0.59 -4.31
N PRO A 60 25.46 -1.38 -5.38
CA PRO A 60 26.20 -0.95 -6.55
C PRO A 60 25.64 0.36 -7.13
N HIS A 61 26.46 1.06 -7.93
CA HIS A 61 26.00 2.26 -8.64
C HIS A 61 24.79 1.95 -9.52
N GLY A 62 23.76 2.79 -9.44
CA GLY A 62 22.49 2.58 -10.16
C GLY A 62 21.55 1.57 -9.49
N TYR A 63 21.90 1.04 -8.32
CA TYR A 63 21.06 0.14 -7.54
C TYR A 63 20.71 0.74 -6.18
N LYS A 64 19.57 0.34 -5.64
CA LYS A 64 19.09 0.77 -4.33
C LYS A 64 18.52 -0.40 -3.55
N TYR A 65 18.64 -0.35 -2.23
CA TYR A 65 18.04 -1.32 -1.33
C TYR A 65 16.59 -0.97 -1.00
N CYS A 66 15.66 -1.90 -1.23
CA CYS A 66 14.25 -1.76 -0.87
C CYS A 66 14.02 -2.07 0.62
N ARG A 67 13.46 -1.12 1.37
CA ARG A 67 13.22 -1.30 2.81
C ARG A 67 12.05 -2.23 3.17
N ARG A 68 11.29 -2.71 2.19
CA ARG A 68 10.15 -3.61 2.41
C ARG A 68 10.52 -5.06 2.11
N CYS A 69 10.93 -5.37 0.87
CA CYS A 69 11.29 -6.73 0.49
C CYS A 69 12.75 -7.10 0.81
N GLY A 70 13.61 -6.13 1.13
CA GLY A 70 15.02 -6.40 1.44
C GLY A 70 15.91 -6.65 0.22
N GLU A 71 15.38 -6.53 -0.99
CA GLU A 71 16.15 -6.73 -2.21
C GLU A 71 16.84 -5.44 -2.68
N THR A 72 18.02 -5.61 -3.26
CA THR A 72 18.72 -4.56 -4.01
C THR A 72 18.32 -4.67 -5.48
N ARG A 73 17.73 -3.61 -6.04
CA ARG A 73 17.21 -3.57 -7.42
C ARG A 73 17.74 -2.33 -8.16
N PRO A 74 17.66 -2.26 -9.49
CA PRO A 74 18.10 -1.09 -10.27
C PRO A 74 17.17 0.11 -10.10
N HIS A 75 17.69 1.34 -10.08
CA HIS A 75 16.94 2.59 -9.88
C HIS A 75 15.64 2.72 -10.71
N ALA A 76 15.56 2.08 -11.89
CA ALA A 76 14.35 2.01 -12.71
C ALA A 76 13.12 1.43 -11.96
N ASP A 77 13.35 0.57 -10.97
CA ASP A 77 12.32 -0.04 -10.13
C ASP A 77 11.82 0.88 -9.01
N TRP A 78 12.17 2.17 -9.02
CA TRP A 78 11.73 3.14 -8.02
C TRP A 78 10.94 4.28 -8.64
N ASP A 79 9.90 4.71 -7.92
CA ASP A 79 9.24 5.99 -8.20
C ASP A 79 10.11 7.15 -7.71
N ARG A 80 9.98 8.29 -8.40
CA ARG A 80 10.64 9.54 -8.00
C ARG A 80 10.05 10.04 -6.68
N ASN A 81 10.92 10.60 -5.85
CA ASN A 81 10.56 11.27 -4.62
C ASN A 81 11.54 12.40 -4.35
N GLU A 82 11.13 13.63 -4.66
CA GLU A 82 11.98 14.83 -4.56
C GLU A 82 12.38 15.15 -3.13
N ALA A 83 11.57 14.75 -2.14
CA ALA A 83 11.89 14.93 -0.74
C ALA A 83 12.99 13.96 -0.24
N ALA A 84 13.31 12.91 -1.01
CA ALA A 84 14.38 11.99 -0.64
C ALA A 84 15.74 12.52 -1.09
N SER A 85 16.76 12.34 -0.25
CA SER A 85 18.13 12.77 -0.55
C SER A 85 18.71 12.13 -1.82
N ASP A 86 18.19 10.97 -2.22
CA ASP A 86 18.58 10.25 -3.44
C ASP A 86 17.54 10.37 -4.56
N GLY A 87 16.53 11.23 -4.41
CA GLY A 87 15.48 11.48 -5.40
C GLY A 87 14.52 10.32 -5.68
N LEU A 88 14.63 9.21 -4.93
CA LEU A 88 13.91 7.97 -5.17
C LEU A 88 13.13 7.51 -3.93
N SER A 89 12.03 6.77 -4.15
CA SER A 89 11.23 6.24 -3.05
C SER A 89 12.03 5.31 -2.11
N THR A 90 11.53 5.07 -0.90
CA THR A 90 12.17 4.16 0.08
C THR A 90 11.88 2.68 -0.20
N ARG A 91 10.91 2.41 -1.07
CA ARG A 91 10.40 1.08 -1.44
C ARG A 91 10.35 1.00 -2.98
N CYS A 92 10.58 -0.19 -3.54
CA CYS A 92 10.45 -0.39 -4.98
C CYS A 92 8.98 -0.31 -5.44
N LYS A 93 8.77 -0.11 -6.74
CA LYS A 93 7.47 -0.01 -7.41
C LYS A 93 6.58 -1.21 -7.11
N ALA A 94 7.11 -2.44 -7.22
CA ALA A 94 6.37 -3.67 -6.93
C ALA A 94 5.83 -3.70 -5.48
N CYS A 95 6.69 -3.33 -4.52
CA CYS A 95 6.32 -3.24 -3.11
C CYS A 95 5.24 -2.19 -2.87
N ARG A 96 5.38 -1.00 -3.48
CA ARG A 96 4.38 0.07 -3.39
C ARG A 96 3.06 -0.32 -4.04
N ALA A 97 3.07 -1.05 -5.16
CA ALA A 97 1.86 -1.52 -5.82
C ALA A 97 1.06 -2.47 -4.92
N ILE A 98 1.73 -3.42 -4.26
CA ILE A 98 1.07 -4.36 -3.33
C ILE A 98 0.46 -3.59 -2.15
N GLU A 99 1.23 -2.70 -1.52
CA GLU A 99 0.74 -1.90 -0.39
C GLU A 99 -0.36 -0.91 -0.80
N GLY A 100 -0.28 -0.39 -2.02
CA GLY A 100 -1.29 0.48 -2.62
C GLY A 100 -2.62 -0.24 -2.77
N ARG A 101 -2.61 -1.45 -3.35
CA ARG A 101 -3.81 -2.29 -3.49
C ARG A 101 -4.40 -2.66 -2.13
N ALA A 102 -3.59 -3.19 -1.21
CA ALA A 102 -4.05 -3.55 0.14
C ALA A 102 -4.63 -2.33 0.89
N GLY A 103 -3.98 -1.16 0.76
CA GLY A 103 -4.47 0.08 1.34
C GLY A 103 -5.77 0.57 0.70
N HIS A 104 -5.93 0.41 -0.61
CA HIS A 104 -7.18 0.75 -1.29
C HIS A 104 -8.32 -0.17 -0.83
N LEU A 105 -8.12 -1.49 -0.79
CA LEU A 105 -9.12 -2.43 -0.31
C LEU A 105 -9.59 -2.09 1.11
N LYS A 106 -8.65 -1.81 2.00
CA LYS A 106 -8.96 -1.45 3.38
C LYS A 106 -9.73 -0.13 3.49
N ARG A 107 -9.34 0.90 2.73
CA ARG A 107 -9.99 2.23 2.81
C ARG A 107 -11.34 2.26 2.12
N SER A 108 -11.50 1.56 1.02
CA SER A 108 -12.71 1.60 0.20
C SER A 108 -13.75 0.58 0.64
N TYR A 109 -13.33 -0.58 1.15
CA TYR A 109 -14.24 -1.71 1.44
C TYR A 109 -14.08 -2.28 2.84
N GLY A 110 -13.12 -1.82 3.64
CA GLY A 110 -12.90 -2.33 5.00
C GLY A 110 -12.30 -3.74 5.08
N ILE A 111 -11.88 -4.33 3.95
CA ILE A 111 -11.37 -5.71 3.89
C ILE A 111 -9.87 -5.77 3.55
N THR A 112 -9.28 -6.93 3.82
CA THR A 112 -7.92 -7.33 3.48
C THR A 112 -7.85 -8.08 2.15
N GLU A 113 -6.64 -8.21 1.59
CA GLU A 113 -6.39 -9.06 0.41
C GLU A 113 -6.74 -10.53 0.68
N ALA A 114 -6.58 -11.02 1.92
CA ALA A 114 -6.88 -12.38 2.29
C ALA A 114 -8.40 -12.64 2.29
N GLU A 115 -9.19 -11.76 2.91
CA GLU A 115 -10.66 -11.84 2.88
C GLU A 115 -11.19 -11.73 1.44
N ARG A 116 -10.61 -10.86 0.62
CA ARG A 116 -10.94 -10.82 -0.81
C ARG A 116 -10.64 -12.15 -1.51
N ALA A 117 -9.48 -12.75 -1.27
CA ALA A 117 -9.09 -14.01 -1.87
C ALA A 117 -10.01 -15.17 -1.42
N GLU A 118 -10.40 -15.18 -0.16
CA GLU A 118 -11.37 -16.15 0.39
C GLU A 118 -12.72 -16.03 -0.30
N MET A 119 -13.26 -14.82 -0.47
CA MET A 119 -14.50 -14.60 -1.23
C MET A 119 -14.39 -15.08 -2.68
N VAL A 120 -13.29 -14.76 -3.37
CA VAL A 120 -13.05 -15.23 -4.74
C VAL A 120 -13.01 -16.76 -4.78
N SER A 121 -12.35 -17.40 -3.82
CA SER A 121 -12.27 -18.86 -3.72
C SER A 121 -13.62 -19.50 -3.44
N PHE A 122 -14.42 -18.91 -2.53
CA PHE A 122 -15.78 -19.37 -2.23
C PHE A 122 -16.69 -19.32 -3.47
N GLN A 123 -16.46 -18.34 -4.34
CA GLN A 123 -17.13 -18.21 -5.63
C GLN A 123 -16.47 -19.01 -6.77
N MET A 124 -15.53 -19.92 -6.47
CA MET A 124 -14.80 -20.71 -7.47
C MET A 124 -14.07 -19.88 -8.52
N GLY A 125 -13.67 -18.65 -8.18
CA GLY A 125 -12.97 -17.73 -9.08
C GLY A 125 -13.85 -17.05 -10.13
N ILE A 126 -15.15 -17.36 -10.18
CA ILE A 126 -16.08 -16.86 -11.21
C ILE A 126 -17.08 -15.85 -10.63
N CYS A 127 -17.59 -14.99 -11.50
CA CYS A 127 -18.64 -14.04 -11.17
C CYS A 127 -19.95 -14.79 -10.91
N THR A 128 -20.54 -14.57 -9.74
CA THR A 128 -21.78 -15.24 -9.31
C THR A 128 -23.05 -14.81 -10.06
N ILE A 129 -22.97 -13.75 -10.86
CA ILE A 129 -24.12 -13.25 -11.65
C ILE A 129 -24.14 -13.91 -13.03
N CYS A 130 -23.07 -13.77 -13.82
CA CYS A 130 -23.04 -14.31 -15.17
C CYS A 130 -22.48 -15.74 -15.26
N LEU A 131 -21.80 -16.22 -14.22
CA LEU A 131 -21.15 -17.54 -14.15
C LEU A 131 -20.13 -17.84 -15.26
N ALA A 132 -19.75 -16.84 -16.05
CA ALA A 132 -18.93 -17.02 -17.27
C ALA A 132 -17.60 -16.26 -17.23
N ALA A 133 -17.45 -15.27 -16.36
CA ALA A 133 -16.29 -14.39 -16.31
C ALA A 133 -15.59 -14.43 -14.94
N PRO A 134 -14.27 -14.14 -14.86
CA PRO A 134 -13.55 -14.09 -13.59
C PRO A 134 -14.10 -13.03 -12.62
N ALA A 135 -14.13 -13.38 -11.33
CA ALA A 135 -14.47 -12.46 -10.24
C ALA A 135 -13.28 -11.56 -9.90
N VAL A 136 -13.33 -10.28 -10.27
CA VAL A 136 -12.19 -9.35 -10.15
C VAL A 136 -12.51 -8.04 -9.42
N HIS A 137 -13.76 -7.57 -9.39
CA HIS A 137 -14.18 -6.32 -8.74
C HIS A 137 -14.94 -6.59 -7.45
N VAL A 138 -14.55 -5.93 -6.36
CA VAL A 138 -15.30 -6.01 -5.09
C VAL A 138 -16.61 -5.24 -5.25
N ASP A 139 -17.72 -5.94 -5.03
CA ASP A 139 -19.07 -5.37 -5.04
C ASP A 139 -19.51 -5.08 -3.60
N HIS A 140 -20.11 -3.91 -3.38
CA HIS A 140 -20.50 -3.45 -2.06
C HIS A 140 -21.77 -2.59 -2.12
N CYS A 141 -22.56 -2.63 -1.05
CA CYS A 141 -23.74 -1.79 -0.92
C CYS A 141 -23.30 -0.34 -0.63
N HIS A 142 -23.71 0.60 -1.48
CA HIS A 142 -23.34 2.01 -1.32
C HIS A 142 -24.01 2.71 -0.12
N GLU A 143 -25.08 2.15 0.44
CA GLU A 143 -25.75 2.68 1.63
C GLU A 143 -25.08 2.23 2.93
N THR A 144 -24.69 0.95 3.00
CA THR A 144 -24.18 0.34 4.24
C THR A 144 -22.68 0.11 4.24
N GLY A 145 -22.02 0.22 3.09
CA GLY A 145 -20.61 -0.15 2.90
C GLY A 145 -20.36 -1.66 2.96
N ARG A 146 -21.40 -2.49 3.17
CA ARG A 146 -21.25 -3.94 3.30
C ARG A 146 -20.86 -4.55 1.97
N VAL A 147 -19.74 -5.28 1.96
CA VAL A 147 -19.30 -6.09 0.81
C VAL A 147 -20.30 -7.22 0.56
N ARG A 148 -20.74 -7.35 -0.69
CA ARG A 148 -21.68 -8.39 -1.14
C ARG A 148 -20.94 -9.59 -1.75
N GLY A 149 -19.84 -9.33 -2.44
CA GLY A 149 -19.01 -10.36 -3.07
C GLY A 149 -18.00 -9.77 -4.06
N VAL A 150 -17.51 -10.60 -4.98
CA VAL A 150 -16.60 -10.17 -6.04
C VAL A 150 -17.19 -10.50 -7.42
N LEU A 151 -17.36 -9.52 -8.29
CA LEU A 151 -18.02 -9.68 -9.58
C LEU A 151 -17.04 -9.46 -10.74
N CYS A 152 -17.43 -9.82 -11.95
CA CYS A 152 -16.73 -9.35 -13.14
C CYS A 152 -17.01 -7.86 -13.37
N PHE A 153 -16.18 -7.19 -14.18
CA PHE A 153 -16.34 -5.77 -14.48
C PHE A 153 -17.75 -5.45 -15.02
N ASN A 154 -18.21 -6.23 -16.00
CA ASN A 154 -19.48 -5.97 -16.69
C ASN A 154 -20.69 -6.09 -15.76
N CYS A 155 -20.78 -7.15 -14.95
CA CYS A 155 -21.91 -7.34 -14.03
C CYS A 155 -21.89 -6.30 -12.90
N ASN A 156 -20.71 -5.98 -12.34
CA ASN A 156 -20.57 -4.94 -11.34
C ASN A 156 -21.03 -3.57 -11.88
N SER A 157 -20.57 -3.22 -13.08
CA SER A 157 -20.98 -1.99 -13.75
C SER A 157 -22.46 -1.99 -14.13
N ALA A 158 -23.04 -3.13 -14.53
CA ALA A 158 -24.46 -3.21 -14.88
C ALA A 158 -25.36 -2.92 -13.67
N ILE A 159 -25.05 -3.48 -12.50
CA ILE A 159 -25.78 -3.19 -11.26
C ILE A 159 -25.69 -1.70 -10.93
N GLY A 160 -24.48 -1.11 -10.96
CA GLY A 160 -24.31 0.31 -10.69
C GLY A 160 -25.02 1.22 -11.70
N LYS A 161 -25.05 0.83 -12.99
CA LYS A 161 -25.80 1.55 -14.04
C LYS A 161 -27.31 1.49 -13.87
N LEU A 162 -27.81 0.45 -13.19
CA LEU A 162 -29.21 0.30 -12.80
C LEU A 162 -29.47 0.84 -11.38
N GLY A 163 -28.53 1.61 -10.82
CA GLY A 163 -28.70 2.36 -9.58
C GLY A 163 -28.58 1.53 -8.31
N ASP A 164 -28.00 0.33 -8.37
CA ASP A 164 -27.95 -0.60 -7.22
C ASP A 164 -29.34 -0.92 -6.62
N ASP A 165 -30.40 -0.73 -7.40
CA ASP A 165 -31.80 -0.85 -6.96
C ASP A 165 -32.42 -2.18 -7.43
N PRO A 166 -32.80 -3.08 -6.50
CA PRO A 166 -33.49 -4.32 -6.83
C PRO A 166 -34.78 -4.13 -7.63
N ASP A 167 -35.52 -3.04 -7.42
CA ASP A 167 -36.77 -2.81 -8.16
C ASP A 167 -36.51 -2.44 -9.62
N THR A 168 -35.47 -1.65 -9.89
CA THR A 168 -34.99 -1.38 -11.25
C THR A 168 -34.55 -2.66 -11.95
N LEU A 169 -33.84 -3.55 -11.26
CA LEU A 169 -33.42 -4.85 -11.80
C LEU A 169 -34.62 -5.75 -12.13
N ARG A 170 -35.64 -5.82 -11.26
CA ARG A 170 -36.88 -6.58 -11.54
C ARG A 170 -37.63 -6.04 -12.76
N ARG A 171 -37.69 -4.72 -12.93
CA ARG A 171 -38.28 -4.10 -14.13
C ARG A 171 -37.50 -4.46 -15.39
N ALA A 172 -36.17 -4.50 -15.32
CA ALA A 172 -35.35 -4.94 -16.44
C ALA A 172 -35.61 -6.41 -16.83
N ILE A 173 -35.80 -7.31 -15.85
CA ILE A 173 -36.20 -8.71 -16.10
C ILE A 173 -37.56 -8.77 -16.81
N SER A 174 -38.57 -8.09 -16.25
CA SER A 174 -39.92 -8.05 -16.82
C SER A 174 -39.94 -7.53 -18.27
N TYR A 175 -39.13 -6.51 -18.57
CA TYR A 175 -38.94 -5.98 -19.92
C TYR A 175 -38.35 -7.02 -20.88
N LEU A 176 -37.32 -7.77 -20.47
CA LEU A 176 -36.70 -8.83 -21.27
C LEU A 176 -37.65 -10.00 -21.54
N GLU A 177 -38.54 -10.30 -20.59
CA GLU A 177 -39.56 -11.35 -20.72
C GLU A 177 -40.73 -10.95 -21.63
N GLY A 178 -40.72 -9.74 -22.19
CA GLY A 178 -41.72 -9.29 -23.16
C GLY A 178 -43.03 -8.82 -22.55
N HIS A 179 -43.08 -8.54 -21.25
CA HIS A 179 -44.23 -7.87 -20.65
C HIS A 179 -44.36 -6.47 -21.28
N ALA A 180 -45.44 -6.26 -22.03
CA ALA A 180 -45.66 -5.06 -22.84
C ALA A 180 -45.63 -3.81 -21.94
N TRP A 181 -44.49 -3.11 -21.97
CA TRP A 181 -44.25 -2.00 -21.06
C TRP A 181 -44.84 -0.72 -21.64
N LYS A 182 -46.12 -0.47 -21.33
CA LYS A 182 -46.77 0.82 -21.54
C LYS A 182 -47.00 1.47 -20.17
N PRO A 183 -46.00 2.17 -19.60
CA PRO A 183 -46.23 2.94 -18.39
C PRO A 183 -47.28 4.02 -18.66
N THR A 184 -48.28 4.13 -17.79
CA THR A 184 -49.27 5.19 -17.86
C THR A 184 -48.76 6.39 -17.08
N LEU A 185 -48.63 7.55 -17.72
CA LEU A 185 -48.28 8.79 -17.02
C LEU A 185 -49.50 9.26 -16.21
N VAL A 186 -49.38 9.23 -14.88
CA VAL A 186 -50.46 9.66 -13.98
C VAL A 186 -50.28 11.10 -13.50
N ALA A 187 -49.03 11.58 -13.44
CA ALA A 187 -48.66 12.96 -13.16
C ALA A 187 -47.22 13.23 -13.66
N PRO A 188 -46.75 14.48 -13.78
CA PRO A 188 -45.36 14.76 -14.16
C PRO A 188 -44.36 14.04 -13.24
N GLY A 189 -43.59 13.11 -13.83
CA GLY A 189 -42.62 12.29 -13.10
C GLY A 189 -43.19 11.07 -12.36
N VAL A 190 -44.50 10.83 -12.42
CA VAL A 190 -45.16 9.68 -11.79
C VAL A 190 -45.76 8.76 -12.86
N TYR A 191 -45.30 7.51 -12.86
CA TYR A 191 -45.73 6.49 -13.80
C TYR A 191 -46.37 5.33 -13.06
N GLN A 192 -47.51 4.84 -13.56
CA GLN A 192 -48.11 3.60 -13.10
C GLN A 192 -47.62 2.45 -13.99
N LEU A 193 -47.08 1.40 -13.35
CA LEU A 193 -46.68 0.18 -14.04
C LEU A 193 -47.92 -0.60 -14.50
N PRO A 194 -47.86 -1.30 -15.64
CA PRO A 194 -48.92 -2.24 -16.01
C PRO A 194 -49.06 -3.31 -14.93
N SER A 195 -50.31 -3.57 -14.53
CA SER A 195 -50.70 -4.69 -13.66
C SER A 195 -50.46 -6.04 -14.29
#